data_AF-A0A933R212-F1
#
_entry.id   AF-A0A933R212-F1
#
_cell.length_a   1.000
_cell.length_b   1.000
_cell.length_c   1.000
_cell.angle_alpha   90.00
_cell.angle_beta   90.00
_cell.angle_gamma   90.00
#
_symmetry.space_group_name_H-M   'P 1'
#
loop_
_entity.id
_entity.type
_entity.pdbx_description
1 polymer ?
#
loop_
_entity_poly.entity_id
_entity_poly.type
_entity_poly.pdbx_seq_one_letter_code
_entity_poly.pdbx_strand_id
1 'polypeptide(L)'
;MHELFGKRLDTVEIKRRDFVFRYRSAAHWLDVFRTFYGPMHKAFGALDAGKQEALAADLIALAEKFNRATDGTLVVPSEYFEVVIKCK
;
A
#
# COMPACT_ATOMS: atom_id res chain seq x y z
N MET A 1 -11.58 12.25 -19.63
CA MET A 1 -10.76 13.49 -19.58
C MET A 1 -11.41 14.65 -20.33
N HIS A 2 -11.72 14.53 -21.62
CA HIS A 2 -12.37 15.62 -22.37
C HIS A 2 -13.79 15.95 -21.85
N GLU A 3 -14.53 14.95 -21.37
CA GLU A 3 -15.84 15.14 -20.73
C GLU A 3 -15.77 15.92 -19.41
N LEU A 4 -14.73 15.67 -18.61
CA LEU A 4 -14.56 16.29 -17.28
C LEU A 4 -13.96 17.70 -17.36
N PHE A 5 -12.99 17.91 -18.27
CA PHE A 5 -12.19 19.13 -18.32
C PHE A 5 -12.41 19.98 -19.58
N GLY A 6 -12.94 19.39 -20.66
CA GLY A 6 -13.29 20.07 -21.91
C GLY A 6 -12.18 20.99 -22.43
N LYS A 7 -12.57 22.17 -22.91
CA LYS A 7 -11.66 23.20 -23.43
C LYS A 7 -10.84 23.92 -22.34
N ARG A 8 -11.12 23.67 -21.06
CA ARG A 8 -10.40 24.27 -19.93
C ARG A 8 -9.09 23.53 -19.62
N LEU A 9 -8.93 22.31 -20.14
CA LEU A 9 -7.71 21.53 -19.96
C LEU A 9 -6.50 22.30 -20.52
N ASP A 10 -5.45 22.44 -19.71
CA ASP A 10 -4.18 23.03 -20.11
C ASP A 10 -3.10 21.96 -20.21
N THR A 11 -2.81 21.27 -19.10
CA THR A 11 -1.84 20.17 -19.07
C THR A 11 -2.32 18.98 -18.25
N VAL A 12 -1.78 17.80 -18.59
CA VAL A 12 -1.92 16.55 -17.82
C VAL A 12 -0.52 15.98 -17.63
N GLU A 13 -0.10 15.83 -16.39
CA GLU A 13 1.16 15.18 -16.02
C GLU A 13 0.85 13.88 -15.26
N ILE A 14 1.41 12.76 -15.72
CA ILE A 14 1.30 11.47 -15.04
C ILE A 14 2.70 11.04 -14.63
N LYS A 15 2.93 10.84 -13.33
CA LYS A 15 4.22 10.46 -12.77
C LYS A 15 4.08 9.20 -11.94
N ARG A 16 4.95 8.23 -12.18
CA ARG A 16 5.09 7.05 -11.34
C ARG A 16 5.89 7.43 -10.10
N ARG A 17 5.36 7.12 -8.92
CA ARG A 17 5.93 7.47 -7.62
C ARG A 17 5.88 6.25 -6.71
N ASP A 18 6.75 6.23 -5.71
CA ASP A 18 6.72 5.23 -4.65
C ASP A 18 6.37 5.88 -3.32
N PHE A 19 5.39 5.32 -2.61
CA PHE A 19 5.29 5.48 -1.17
C PHE A 19 6.01 4.30 -0.52
N VAL A 20 7.09 4.57 0.21
CA VAL A 20 7.92 3.50 0.77
C VAL A 20 7.51 3.23 2.22
N PHE A 21 6.93 2.07 2.47
CA PHE A 21 6.65 1.56 3.80
C PHE A 21 7.95 1.26 4.53
N ARG A 22 8.12 1.85 5.72
CA ARG A 22 9.29 1.65 6.57
C ARG A 22 8.84 1.24 7.96
N TYR A 23 9.17 0.01 8.34
CA TYR A 23 8.78 -0.58 9.62
C TYR A 23 9.93 -1.40 10.21
N ARG A 24 9.81 -1.71 11.51
CA ARG A 24 10.84 -2.47 12.24
C ARG A 24 11.04 -3.89 11.71
N SER A 25 10.02 -4.48 11.10
CA SER A 25 10.00 -5.80 10.45
C SER A 25 8.67 -6.00 9.70
N ALA A 26 8.53 -7.05 8.88
CA ALA A 26 7.25 -7.42 8.28
C ALA A 26 6.17 -7.72 9.34
N ALA A 27 6.54 -8.40 10.43
CA ALA A 27 5.63 -8.67 11.53
C ALA A 27 5.12 -7.38 12.19
N HIS A 28 6.02 -6.42 12.43
CA HIS A 28 5.65 -5.12 12.99
C HIS A 28 4.78 -4.30 12.03
N TRP A 29 5.05 -4.35 10.72
CA TRP A 29 4.16 -3.74 9.71
C TRP A 29 2.76 -4.33 9.77
N LEU A 30 2.63 -5.67 9.78
CA LEU A 30 1.34 -6.33 9.83
C LEU A 30 0.58 -5.99 11.11
N ASP A 31 1.28 -5.92 12.25
CA ASP A 31 0.66 -5.54 13.52
C ASP A 31 0.09 -4.12 13.50
N VAL A 32 0.84 -3.15 12.95
CA VAL A 32 0.34 -1.78 12.78
C VAL A 32 -0.88 -1.76 11.85
N PHE A 33 -0.81 -2.47 10.71
CA PHE A 33 -1.88 -2.46 9.72
C PHE A 33 -3.15 -3.11 10.24
N ARG A 34 -3.07 -4.30 10.86
CA ARG A 34 -4.26 -4.97 11.41
C ARG A 34 -4.91 -4.20 12.56
N THR A 35 -4.13 -3.41 13.29
CA THR A 35 -4.60 -2.65 14.46
C THR A 35 -5.25 -1.33 14.06
N PHE A 36 -4.62 -0.59 13.14
CA PHE A 36 -5.02 0.80 12.85
C PHE A 36 -5.62 1.01 11.47
N TYR A 37 -5.40 0.11 10.52
CA TYR A 37 -5.97 0.24 9.18
C TYR A 37 -7.29 -0.54 9.08
N GLY A 38 -8.39 0.20 9.05
CA GLY A 38 -9.75 -0.34 9.12
C GLY A 38 -10.06 -1.51 8.18
N PRO A 39 -9.63 -1.51 6.91
CA PRO A 39 -9.83 -2.65 6.01
C PRO A 39 -9.15 -3.93 6.50
N MET A 40 -7.92 -3.84 7.01
CA MET A 40 -7.18 -5.00 7.54
C MET A 40 -7.79 -5.48 8.85
N HIS A 41 -8.17 -4.56 9.72
CA HIS A 41 -8.89 -4.89 10.95
C HIS A 41 -10.16 -5.69 10.67
N LYS A 42 -10.98 -5.23 9.71
CA LYS A 42 -12.20 -5.95 9.29
C LYS A 42 -11.90 -7.30 8.63
N ALA A 43 -10.87 -7.37 7.78
CA ALA A 43 -10.50 -8.62 7.11
C ALA A 43 -10.11 -9.70 8.12
N PHE A 44 -9.28 -9.37 9.11
CA PHE A 44 -8.90 -10.31 10.17
C PHE A 44 -10.09 -10.65 11.07
N GLY A 45 -10.91 -9.66 11.45
CA GLY A 45 -12.09 -9.87 12.30
C GLY A 45 -13.18 -10.76 11.69
N ALA A 46 -13.20 -10.93 10.37
CA ALA A 46 -14.14 -11.81 9.67
C ALA A 46 -13.70 -13.28 9.61
N LEU A 47 -12.47 -13.60 10.03
CA LEU A 47 -11.87 -14.92 9.91
C LEU A 47 -11.78 -15.63 11.26
N ASP A 48 -11.88 -16.97 11.24
CA ASP A 48 -11.52 -17.81 12.38
C ASP A 48 -10.00 -17.81 12.64
N ALA A 49 -9.57 -18.26 13.82
CA ALA A 49 -8.18 -18.17 14.25
C ALA A 49 -7.19 -18.84 13.28
N GLY A 50 -7.52 -20.02 12.75
CA GLY A 50 -6.63 -20.71 11.81
C GLY A 50 -6.47 -19.95 10.50
N LYS A 51 -7.55 -19.35 9.99
CA LYS A 51 -7.48 -18.50 8.79
C LYS A 51 -6.80 -17.16 9.04
N GLN A 52 -6.89 -16.59 10.25
CA GLN A 52 -6.13 -15.40 10.62
C GLN A 52 -4.63 -15.68 10.60
N GLU A 53 -4.20 -16.81 11.14
CA GLU A 53 -2.79 -17.23 11.11
C GLU A 53 -2.29 -17.44 9.67
N ALA A 54 -3.07 -18.14 8.84
CA ALA A 54 -2.73 -18.34 7.44
C ALA A 54 -2.60 -17.00 6.68
N LEU A 55 -3.58 -16.10 6.82
CA LEU A 55 -3.54 -14.78 6.20
C LEU A 55 -2.34 -13.96 6.69
N ALA A 56 -2.01 -14.03 7.98
CA ALA A 56 -0.85 -13.34 8.53
C ALA A 56 0.45 -13.85 7.92
N ALA A 57 0.61 -15.16 7.80
CA ALA A 57 1.78 -15.78 7.17
C ALA A 57 1.92 -15.35 5.70
N ASP A 58 0.83 -15.39 4.94
CA ASP A 58 0.81 -14.99 3.53
C ASP A 58 1.19 -13.51 3.34
N LEU A 59 0.65 -12.61 4.19
CA LEU A 59 0.95 -11.19 4.13
C LEU A 59 2.40 -10.88 4.52
N ILE A 60 2.93 -11.58 5.52
CA ILE A 60 4.35 -11.44 5.91
C ILE A 60 5.24 -11.93 4.77
N ALA A 61 4.97 -13.11 4.20
CA ALA A 61 5.74 -13.64 3.08
C ALA A 61 5.70 -12.70 1.86
N LEU A 62 4.54 -12.09 1.59
CA LEU A 62 4.39 -11.09 0.54
C LEU A 62 5.23 -9.84 0.83
N ALA A 63 5.18 -9.31 2.05
CA ALA A 63 5.95 -8.15 2.45
C ALA A 63 7.46 -8.41 2.33
N GLU A 64 7.94 -9.57 2.78
CA GLU A 64 9.35 -9.95 2.68
C GLU A 64 9.79 -10.17 1.22
N LYS A 65 8.94 -10.73 0.37
CA LYS A 65 9.22 -10.87 -1.08
C LYS A 65 9.55 -9.54 -1.75
N PHE A 66 8.91 -8.45 -1.32
CA PHE A 66 9.11 -7.11 -1.88
C PHE A 66 10.00 -6.22 -1.00
N ASN A 67 10.52 -6.74 0.11
CA ASN A 67 11.39 -6.01 1.01
C ASN A 67 12.74 -5.76 0.33
N ARG A 68 13.17 -4.50 0.30
CA ARG A 68 14.50 -4.10 -0.20
C ARG A 68 15.56 -4.03 0.89
N ALA A 69 15.16 -4.11 2.16
CA ALA A 69 16.09 -4.07 3.29
C ALA A 69 16.76 -5.44 3.48
N THR A 70 17.99 -5.43 4.00
CA THR A 70 18.78 -6.65 4.29
C THR A 70 19.22 -6.75 5.75
N ASP A 71 18.72 -5.85 6.60
CA ASP A 71 19.12 -5.68 8.00
C ASP A 71 18.05 -6.13 9.01
N GLY A 72 17.02 -6.83 8.53
CA GLY A 72 15.87 -7.27 9.33
C GLY A 72 14.77 -6.22 9.49
N THR A 73 14.96 -5.00 8.98
CA THR A 73 13.88 -4.02 8.86
C THR A 73 13.01 -4.29 7.64
N LEU A 74 11.90 -3.56 7.51
CA LEU A 74 11.04 -3.60 6.33
C LEU A 74 11.15 -2.28 5.55
N VAL A 75 11.55 -2.36 4.28
CA VAL A 75 11.52 -1.26 3.31
C VAL A 75 10.84 -1.73 2.03
N VAL A 76 9.53 -1.50 1.92
CA VAL A 76 8.70 -1.94 0.77
C VAL A 76 8.19 -0.72 -0.01
N PRO A 77 8.67 -0.49 -1.25
CA PRO A 77 8.11 0.52 -2.13
C PRO A 77 6.73 0.10 -2.66
N SER A 78 5.74 0.97 -2.46
CA SER A 78 4.40 0.86 -3.03
C SER A 78 4.26 1.86 -4.16
N GLU A 79 4.27 1.36 -5.38
CA GLU A 79 4.13 2.19 -6.57
C GLU A 79 2.70 2.75 -6.69
N TYR A 80 2.60 4.02 -7.09
CA TYR A 80 1.35 4.66 -7.45
C TYR A 80 1.56 5.66 -8.59
N PHE A 81 0.48 6.00 -9.29
CA PHE A 81 0.49 7.09 -10.26
C PHE A 81 -0.02 8.39 -9.64
N GLU A 82 0.81 9.41 -9.66
CA GLU A 82 0.45 10.80 -9.42
C GLU A 82 -0.05 11.40 -10.73
N VAL A 83 -1.31 11.82 -10.78
CA VAL A 83 -1.91 12.49 -11.94
C VAL A 83 -2.24 13.93 -11.57
N VAL A 84 -1.57 14.89 -12.19
CA VAL A 84 -1.80 16.33 -12.00
C VAL A 84 -2.44 16.90 -13.25
N ILE A 85 -3.60 17.52 -13.10
CA ILE A 85 -4.36 18.14 -14.19
C ILE A 85 -4.43 19.64 -13.92
N LYS A 86 -3.91 20.44 -14.85
CA LYS A 86 -4.01 21.90 -14.79
C LYS A 86 -5.11 22.35 -15.75
N CYS A 87 -5.98 23.23 -15.27
CA CYS A 87 -6.99 23.90 -16.08
C CYS A 87 -6.66 25.40 -16.15
N LYS A 88 -7.07 26.03 -17.25
CA LYS A 88 -7.00 27.48 -17.46
C LYS A 88 -7.97 28.23 -16.54
#